data_AF-A0A961NAQ0-F1
#
_entry.id   AF-A0A961NAQ0-F1
#
_cell.length_a   1.000
_cell.length_b   1.000
_cell.length_c   1.000
_cell.angle_alpha   90.00
_cell.angle_beta   90.00
_cell.angle_gamma   90.00
#
_symmetry.space_group_name_H-M   'P 1'
#
loop_
_entity.id
_entity.type
_entity.pdbx_description
1 polymer ?
#
loop_
_entity_poly.entity_id
_entity_poly.type
_entity_poly.pdbx_seq_one_letter_code
_entity_poly.pdbx_strand_id
1 'polypeptide(L)'
;MCDYSLHAVASRPAELGETLVSTTFPLTTTRGFASEGDPNVAVCLRPGTEVAFEDEVMRDGLVFHRKVGDRLARFRQIETDQPQRHHDALEFANGTIVLVTDLTTGQRAKVLQLPAMPSDTAARPATGVVREAAPVRP
;
A
#
# COMPACT_ATOMS: atom_id res chain seq x y z
N MET A 1 -10.21 6.87 9.61
CA MET A 1 -9.71 8.05 8.88
C MET A 1 -8.30 7.70 8.46
N CYS A 2 -8.04 7.50 7.16
CA CYS A 2 -6.67 7.30 6.72
C CYS A 2 -5.93 8.61 6.93
N ASP A 3 -4.68 8.51 7.38
CA ASP A 3 -3.86 9.65 7.81
C ASP A 3 -3.29 10.42 6.61
N TYR A 4 -4.10 10.57 5.56
CA TYR A 4 -3.79 11.52 4.52
C TYR A 4 -3.79 12.87 5.22
N SER A 5 -2.62 13.47 5.38
CA SER A 5 -2.43 14.86 5.83
C SER A 5 -3.05 15.89 4.85
N LEU A 6 -4.06 15.47 4.10
CA LEU A 6 -4.97 16.21 3.23
C LEU A 6 -6.16 16.72 4.07
N HIS A 7 -5.91 17.59 5.06
CA HIS A 7 -6.98 18.18 5.88
C HIS A 7 -8.04 18.94 5.06
N ALA A 8 -7.73 19.26 3.80
CA ALA A 8 -8.58 20.05 2.91
C ALA A 8 -9.26 19.26 1.79
N VAL A 9 -9.04 17.95 1.68
CA VAL A 9 -9.57 17.13 0.57
C VAL A 9 -10.58 16.12 1.10
N ALA A 10 -11.77 16.07 0.48
CA ALA A 10 -12.75 15.05 0.78
C ALA A 10 -12.16 13.66 0.51
N SER A 11 -12.43 12.69 1.39
CA SER A 11 -11.86 11.35 1.27
C SER A 11 -12.90 10.26 1.49
N ARG A 12 -12.70 9.12 0.82
CA ARG A 12 -13.56 7.94 0.94
C ARG A 12 -12.76 6.65 0.87
N PRO A 13 -13.25 5.51 1.38
CA PRO A 13 -12.57 4.23 1.24
C PRO A 13 -12.57 3.73 -0.22
N ALA A 14 -11.53 2.97 -0.57
CA ALA A 14 -11.45 2.24 -1.83
C ALA A 14 -12.47 1.09 -1.90
N GLU A 15 -13.03 0.87 -3.09
CA GLU A 15 -13.97 -0.22 -3.36
C GLU A 15 -13.31 -1.33 -4.21
N LEU A 16 -13.78 -2.56 -4.02
CA LEU A 16 -13.29 -3.70 -4.78
C LEU A 16 -13.62 -3.54 -6.26
N GLY A 17 -12.63 -3.74 -7.14
CA GLY A 17 -12.80 -3.66 -8.58
C GLY A 17 -12.84 -2.25 -9.15
N GLU A 18 -12.73 -1.22 -8.30
CA GLU A 18 -12.70 0.18 -8.75
C GLU A 18 -11.36 0.51 -9.43
N THR A 19 -11.40 1.39 -10.43
CA THR A 19 -10.22 1.98 -11.06
C THR A 19 -9.88 3.30 -10.39
N LEU A 20 -8.65 3.36 -9.87
CA LEU A 20 -8.04 4.51 -9.24
C LEU A 20 -7.04 5.17 -10.17
N VAL A 21 -6.88 6.47 -10.03
CA VAL A 21 -5.90 7.26 -10.77
C VAL A 21 -4.97 7.95 -9.78
N SER A 22 -3.66 7.80 -9.96
CA SER A 22 -2.68 8.57 -9.18
C SER A 22 -2.78 10.04 -9.56
N THR A 23 -3.07 10.93 -8.63
CA THR A 23 -3.25 12.36 -8.88
C THR A 23 -2.55 13.22 -7.82
N THR A 24 -2.41 14.50 -8.11
CA THR A 24 -2.05 15.53 -7.13
C THR A 24 -3.30 16.32 -6.81
N PHE A 25 -3.64 16.45 -5.53
CA PHE A 25 -4.87 17.15 -5.15
C PHE A 25 -4.69 18.66 -5.21
N PRO A 26 -5.69 19.41 -5.70
CA PRO A 26 -5.67 20.87 -5.71
C PRO A 26 -5.39 21.40 -4.30
N LEU A 27 -4.60 22.49 -4.22
CA LEU A 27 -4.22 23.15 -2.96
C LEU A 27 -3.26 22.34 -2.07
N THR A 28 -2.77 21.18 -2.53
CA THR A 28 -1.79 20.38 -1.80
C THR A 28 -0.64 19.97 -2.73
N THR A 29 0.54 19.71 -2.16
CA THR A 29 1.65 19.07 -2.88
C THR A 29 1.61 17.55 -2.76
N THR A 30 0.59 17.01 -2.09
CA THR A 30 0.49 15.60 -1.76
C THR A 30 -0.14 14.85 -2.92
N ARG A 31 0.55 13.79 -3.35
CA ARG A 31 0.03 12.83 -4.33
C ARG A 31 -0.69 11.69 -3.64
N GLY A 32 -1.72 11.19 -4.29
CA GLY A 32 -2.53 10.08 -3.79
C GLY A 32 -3.34 9.45 -4.91
N PHE A 33 -4.32 8.65 -4.54
CA PHE A 33 -5.26 8.03 -5.48
C PHE A 33 -6.59 8.77 -5.44
N ALA A 34 -7.20 8.96 -6.60
CA ALA A 34 -8.57 9.42 -6.75
C ALA A 34 -9.35 8.45 -7.64
N SER A 35 -10.67 8.55 -7.62
CA SER A 35 -11.50 7.80 -8.55
C SER A 35 -11.36 8.39 -9.96
N GLU A 36 -11.46 7.57 -10.99
CA GLU A 36 -11.52 8.08 -12.37
C GLU A 36 -12.70 9.03 -12.61
N GLY A 37 -13.84 8.78 -11.97
CA GLY A 37 -15.04 9.61 -12.09
C GLY A 37 -15.05 10.86 -11.20
N ASP A 38 -14.16 10.94 -10.21
CA ASP A 38 -14.11 12.04 -9.26
C ASP A 38 -12.67 12.32 -8.81
N PRO A 39 -11.93 13.19 -9.52
CA PRO A 39 -10.55 13.52 -9.21
C PRO A 39 -10.38 14.42 -7.97
N ASN A 40 -11.48 14.98 -7.43
CA ASN A 40 -11.44 15.87 -6.26
C ASN A 40 -11.58 15.12 -4.93
N VAL A 41 -11.94 13.83 -4.98
CA VAL A 41 -12.11 12.99 -3.80
C VAL A 41 -10.96 11.99 -3.71
N ALA A 42 -10.21 12.07 -2.61
CA ALA A 42 -9.15 11.14 -2.32
C ALA A 42 -9.70 9.75 -1.97
N VAL A 43 -9.21 8.74 -2.67
CA VAL A 43 -9.52 7.35 -2.40
C VAL A 43 -8.47 6.76 -1.47
N CYS A 44 -8.96 6.38 -0.28
CA CYS A 44 -8.17 5.86 0.80
C CYS A 44 -8.00 4.36 0.69
N LEU A 45 -6.76 3.90 0.53
CA LEU A 45 -6.41 2.48 0.58
C LEU A 45 -6.17 2.08 2.03
N ARG A 46 -6.58 0.85 2.38
CA ARG A 46 -6.30 0.26 3.69
C ARG A 46 -5.03 -0.58 3.58
N PRO A 47 -4.16 -0.63 4.62
CA PRO A 47 -3.02 -1.54 4.63
C PRO A 47 -3.45 -2.97 4.31
N GLY A 48 -2.84 -3.57 3.28
CA GLY A 48 -3.22 -4.87 2.74
C GLY A 48 -4.13 -4.83 1.50
N THR A 49 -4.63 -3.67 1.06
CA THR A 49 -5.31 -3.56 -0.23
C THR A 49 -4.32 -3.88 -1.35
N GLU A 50 -4.67 -4.77 -2.27
CA GLU A 50 -3.87 -5.00 -3.47
C GLU A 50 -4.47 -4.29 -4.67
N VAL A 51 -3.58 -3.73 -5.48
CA VAL A 51 -3.89 -2.99 -6.69
C VAL A 51 -3.05 -3.52 -7.85
N ALA A 52 -3.64 -3.56 -9.04
CA ALA A 52 -2.94 -3.83 -10.29
C ALA A 52 -2.96 -2.60 -11.16
N PHE A 53 -1.78 -2.12 -11.54
CA PHE A 53 -1.64 -1.07 -12.53
C PHE A 53 -1.94 -1.61 -13.93
N GLU A 54 -2.63 -0.80 -14.74
CA GLU A 54 -2.93 -1.16 -16.13
C GLU A 54 -1.64 -1.20 -16.97
N ASP A 55 -0.79 -0.20 -16.76
CA ASP A 55 0.47 -0.01 -17.46
C ASP A 55 1.68 -0.18 -16.53
N GLU A 56 2.88 -0.09 -17.12
CA GLU A 56 4.13 -0.13 -16.38
C GLU A 56 4.26 1.07 -15.43
N VAL A 57 4.50 0.80 -14.15
CA VAL A 57 4.51 1.84 -13.13
C VAL A 57 5.77 2.69 -13.19
N MET A 58 5.56 3.99 -13.14
CA MET A 58 6.56 5.04 -13.11
C MET A 58 6.57 5.73 -11.76
N ARG A 59 7.77 5.97 -11.26
CA ARG A 59 8.04 6.75 -10.06
C ARG A 59 8.90 7.95 -10.43
N ASP A 60 8.59 9.10 -9.86
CA ASP A 60 9.41 10.30 -10.00
C ASP A 60 10.76 10.13 -9.29
N GLY A 61 11.83 10.42 -10.03
CA GLY A 61 13.18 10.51 -9.50
C GLY A 61 13.69 11.95 -9.57
N LEU A 62 14.84 12.18 -8.93
CA LEU A 62 15.46 13.51 -8.84
C LEU A 62 15.80 14.15 -10.21
N VAL A 63 15.91 13.35 -11.27
CA VAL A 63 16.28 13.81 -12.63
C VAL A 63 15.39 13.20 -13.71
N PHE A 64 14.95 11.95 -13.56
CA PHE A 64 14.11 11.25 -14.54
C PHE A 64 13.13 10.30 -13.84
N HIS A 65 11.99 10.03 -14.48
CA HIS A 65 11.06 8.99 -14.06
C HIS A 65 11.74 7.61 -14.17
N ARG A 66 11.53 6.76 -13.17
CA ARG A 66 12.05 5.40 -13.12
C ARG A 66 10.92 4.40 -13.19
N LYS A 67 11.12 3.36 -13.98
CA LYS A 67 10.23 2.20 -14.04
C LYS A 67 10.38 1.37 -12.77
N VAL A 68 9.26 0.96 -12.20
CA VAL A 68 9.23 0.04 -11.05
C VAL A 68 9.47 -1.40 -11.52
N GLY A 69 9.06 -1.73 -12.74
CA GLY A 69 9.28 -3.05 -13.35
C GLY A 69 8.25 -4.11 -12.95
N ASP A 70 7.18 -3.71 -12.27
CA ASP A 70 6.04 -4.57 -11.93
C ASP A 70 4.75 -3.74 -11.91
N ARG A 71 3.61 -4.41 -11.98
CA ARG A 71 2.28 -3.81 -12.00
C ARG A 71 1.41 -4.26 -10.84
N LEU A 72 1.74 -5.36 -10.19
CA LEU A 72 1.02 -5.81 -9.01
C LEU A 72 1.66 -5.20 -7.77
N ALA A 73 0.86 -4.52 -6.96
CA ALA A 73 1.32 -3.93 -5.72
C ALA A 73 0.33 -4.12 -4.58
N ARG A 74 0.87 -4.22 -3.37
CA ARG A 74 0.13 -4.22 -2.11
C ARG A 74 0.37 -2.91 -1.39
N PHE A 75 -0.71 -2.25 -1.01
CA PHE A 75 -0.67 -1.07 -0.19
C PHE A 75 -0.27 -1.42 1.25
N ARG A 76 0.66 -0.66 1.81
CA ARG A 76 1.12 -0.79 3.18
C ARG A 76 1.51 0.56 3.76
N GLN A 77 1.48 0.66 5.08
CA GLN A 77 2.05 1.79 5.79
C GLN A 77 3.43 1.42 6.31
N ILE A 78 4.41 2.29 6.11
CA ILE A 78 5.80 2.13 6.56
C ILE A 78 6.21 3.26 7.51
N GLU A 79 7.17 2.96 8.37
CA GLU A 79 7.79 3.93 9.28
C GLU A 79 6.78 4.77 10.09
N THR A 80 5.71 4.14 10.59
CA THR A 80 4.62 4.80 11.34
C THR A 80 5.08 5.51 12.62
N ASP A 81 6.31 5.25 13.05
CA ASP A 81 6.95 5.87 14.22
C ASP A 81 7.52 7.28 13.93
N GLN A 82 7.51 7.74 12.67
CA GLN A 82 8.06 9.04 12.24
C GLN A 82 6.96 10.03 11.83
N PRO A 83 6.56 10.98 12.70
CA PRO A 83 5.36 11.81 12.50
C PRO A 83 5.42 12.81 11.33
N GLN A 84 6.56 12.99 10.67
CA GLN A 84 6.72 13.95 9.57
C GLN A 84 6.88 13.30 8.19
N ARG A 85 6.76 11.98 8.06
CA ARG A 85 6.97 11.28 6.79
C ARG A 85 5.68 10.73 6.23
N HIS A 86 5.57 10.68 4.90
CA HIS A 86 4.50 9.94 4.25
C HIS A 86 4.67 8.45 4.54
N HIS A 87 3.67 7.86 5.19
CA HIS A 87 3.67 6.45 5.56
C HIS A 87 3.17 5.55 4.46
N ASP A 88 2.37 6.10 3.54
CA ASP A 88 1.68 5.33 2.52
C ASP A 88 2.63 4.90 1.40
N ALA A 89 2.78 3.58 1.24
CA ALA A 89 3.64 2.97 0.25
C ALA A 89 2.96 1.81 -0.47
N LEU A 90 3.45 1.54 -1.68
CA LEU A 90 3.13 0.38 -2.49
C LEU A 90 4.32 -0.56 -2.50
N GLU A 91 4.12 -1.78 -2.02
CA GLU A 91 5.07 -2.89 -2.16
C GLU A 91 4.69 -3.71 -3.39
N PHE A 92 5.56 -3.69 -4.39
CA PHE A 92 5.38 -4.41 -5.64
C PHE A 92 5.77 -5.88 -5.50
N ALA A 93 5.21 -6.75 -6.34
CA ALA A 93 5.50 -8.19 -6.28
C ALA A 93 6.99 -8.52 -6.54
N ASN A 94 7.71 -7.64 -7.24
CA ASN A 94 9.16 -7.70 -7.39
C ASN A 94 9.97 -7.28 -6.12
N GLY A 95 9.29 -6.95 -5.02
CA GLY A 95 9.89 -6.52 -3.75
C GLY A 95 10.25 -5.03 -3.67
N THR A 96 9.98 -4.25 -4.71
CA THR A 96 10.23 -2.81 -4.70
C THR A 96 9.18 -2.11 -3.84
N ILE A 97 9.61 -1.19 -2.98
CA ILE A 97 8.71 -0.34 -2.20
C ILE A 97 8.78 1.08 -2.74
N VAL A 98 7.63 1.65 -3.08
CA VAL A 98 7.50 3.01 -3.62
C VAL A 98 6.50 3.79 -2.77
N LEU A 99 6.88 4.98 -2.31
CA LEU A 99 5.95 5.89 -1.65
C LEU A 99 4.87 6.31 -2.64
N VAL A 100 3.61 6.38 -2.18
CA VAL A 100 2.50 6.87 -3.00
C VAL A 100 2.78 8.30 -3.48
N THR A 101 3.47 9.09 -2.66
CA THR A 101 3.87 10.46 -3.01
C THR A 101 4.95 10.56 -4.08
N ASP A 102 5.61 9.45 -4.42
CA ASP A 102 6.63 9.40 -5.47
C ASP A 102 6.06 8.87 -6.79
N LEU A 103 4.81 8.39 -6.83
CA LEU A 103 4.21 7.87 -8.07
C LEU A 103 4.00 9.01 -9.06
N THR A 104 4.38 8.81 -10.32
CA THR A 104 4.04 9.73 -11.42
C THR A 104 2.52 9.86 -11.52
N THR A 105 2.00 11.05 -11.81
CA THR A 105 0.55 11.27 -11.92
C THR A 105 -0.04 10.67 -13.20
N GLY A 106 -1.35 10.43 -13.20
CA GLY A 106 -2.10 9.88 -14.34
C GLY A 106 -2.07 8.36 -14.49
N GLN A 107 -1.40 7.63 -13.59
CA GLN A 107 -1.34 6.18 -13.64
C GLN A 107 -2.62 5.54 -13.12
N ARG A 108 -3.15 4.57 -13.88
CA ARG A 108 -4.39 3.86 -13.56
C ARG A 108 -4.09 2.55 -12.84
N ALA A 109 -4.76 2.32 -11.73
CA ALA A 109 -4.63 1.13 -10.90
C ALA A 109 -6.01 0.60 -10.50
N LYS A 110 -6.24 -0.69 -10.72
CA LYS A 110 -7.47 -1.37 -10.33
C LYS A 110 -7.32 -2.03 -8.97
N VAL A 111 -8.31 -1.83 -8.09
CA VAL A 111 -8.36 -2.52 -6.80
C VAL A 111 -8.72 -3.98 -7.02
N LEU A 112 -7.79 -4.88 -6.72
CA LEU A 112 -7.98 -6.32 -6.89
C LEU A 112 -8.62 -6.96 -5.67
N GLN A 113 -8.18 -6.54 -4.50
CA GLN A 113 -8.68 -7.05 -3.23
C GLN A 113 -8.53 -6.00 -2.14
N LEU A 114 -9.56 -5.89 -1.31
CA LEU A 114 -9.49 -5.16 -0.06
C LEU A 114 -8.89 -6.08 1.00
N PRO A 115 -8.20 -5.54 2.02
CA PRO A 115 -7.67 -6.37 3.07
C PRO A 115 -8.80 -7.18 3.68
N ALA A 116 -8.60 -8.50 3.73
CA ALA A 116 -9.40 -9.34 4.61
C ALA A 116 -9.27 -8.74 6.01
N MET A 117 -10.38 -8.53 6.70
CA MET A 117 -10.32 -8.24 8.13
C MET A 117 -9.38 -9.29 8.73
N PRO A 118 -8.39 -8.91 9.56
CA PRO A 118 -7.63 -9.92 10.27
C PRO A 118 -8.63 -10.67 11.14
N SER A 119 -9.09 -11.83 10.67
CA SER A 119 -9.41 -12.91 11.58
C SER A 119 -8.08 -13.16 12.29
N ASP A 120 -8.05 -12.79 13.54
CA ASP A 120 -6.97 -13.02 14.47
C ASP A 120 -6.72 -14.55 14.57
N THR A 121 -6.09 -15.13 13.56
CA THR A 121 -5.80 -16.56 13.46
C THR A 121 -4.69 -16.80 12.45
N ALA A 122 -3.47 -16.49 12.87
CA ALA A 122 -2.28 -17.27 12.48
C ALA A 122 -1.14 -17.04 13.48
N ALA A 123 -1.45 -17.10 14.79
CA ALA A 123 -0.45 -17.55 15.74
C ALA A 123 -0.11 -19.00 15.35
N ARG A 124 1.09 -19.20 14.81
CA ARG A 124 1.70 -20.51 14.53
C ARG A 124 1.30 -21.53 15.61
N PRO A 125 0.83 -22.74 15.28
CA PRO A 125 0.88 -23.81 16.26
C PRO A 125 2.35 -24.02 16.59
N ALA A 126 2.72 -23.85 17.86
CA ALA A 126 4.00 -24.26 18.36
C ALA A 126 4.14 -25.76 18.08
N THR A 127 4.92 -26.09 17.06
CA THR A 127 5.25 -27.46 16.69
C THR A 127 5.97 -28.09 17.86
N GLY A 128 5.34 -29.09 18.48
CA GLY A 128 5.96 -29.92 19.49
C GLY A 128 7.24 -30.55 18.95
N VAL A 129 8.33 -30.38 19.70
CA VAL A 129 9.48 -31.28 19.61
C VAL A 129 9.45 -32.13 20.87
N VAL A 130 8.95 -33.35 20.71
CA VAL A 130 9.29 -34.47 21.57
C VAL A 130 10.79 -34.71 21.46
N ARG A 131 11.49 -34.74 22.59
CA ARG A 131 12.82 -35.35 22.71
C ARG A 131 12.79 -36.36 23.84
N GLU A 132 12.75 -37.63 23.43
CA GLU A 132 13.00 -38.79 24.25
C GLU A 132 14.52 -39.02 24.39
N ALA A 133 14.98 -39.30 25.62
CA ALA A 133 15.87 -40.42 26.01
C ALA A 133 16.74 -40.10 27.24
N ALA A 134 16.71 -41.03 28.20
CA ALA A 134 17.36 -41.09 29.52
C ALA A 134 18.86 -41.48 29.46
N PRO A 135 19.52 -42.05 30.51
CA PRO A 135 19.51 -41.82 31.97
C PRO A 135 20.94 -41.52 32.52
N VAL A 136 21.12 -41.13 33.79
CA VAL A 136 22.40 -41.41 34.49
C VAL A 136 22.22 -41.53 36.01
N ARG A 137 22.65 -42.67 36.56
CA ARG A 137 22.95 -42.91 37.99
C ARG A 137 24.47 -42.82 38.19
N PRO A 138 24.93 -42.57 39.42
CA PRO A 138 25.54 -43.67 40.17
C PRO A 138 24.82 -44.00 41.48
#